data_AF-A0A397D7C6-F1
#
_entry.id   AF-A0A397D7C6-F1
#
_cell.length_a   1.000
_cell.length_b   1.000
_cell.length_c   1.000
_cell.angle_alpha   90.00
_cell.angle_beta   90.00
_cell.angle_gamma   90.00
#
_symmetry.space_group_name_H-M   'P 1'
#
loop_
_entity.id
_entity.type
_entity.pdbx_description
1 polymer ?
#
loop_
_entity_poly.entity_id
_entity_poly.type
_entity_poly.pdbx_seq_one_letter_code
_entity_poly.pdbx_strand_id
1 'polypeptide(L)'
;MSIISPVSATVVYTFDPTTSGGVAGTITTLVSASSTVITADLDVAKANWTALNAADGNCTNVTVTEYTWHIHTKWDNPGKASELTAGCSLAKTANHFDPDFACGPNSDNIKELKCANKTYGCNTTSYANVPGVCEKGDLSGKLGKMKAVSGKISATWTDKGNYPTVAEHKDTWNIVLHAVCGSATPRFVCANGKLLKDTVSSQPTTAATTQQPSSAISIKASLLATAGVLFLSAFL
;
A
#
# COMPACT_ATOMS: atom_id res chain seq x y z
N MET A 1 26.64 20.36 1.62
CA MET A 1 25.82 19.61 0.64
C MET A 1 24.79 18.83 1.46
N SER A 2 23.57 19.34 1.60
CA SER A 2 22.52 18.58 2.29
C SER A 2 22.12 17.40 1.43
N ILE A 3 22.37 16.20 1.93
CA ILE A 3 21.80 14.97 1.41
C ILE A 3 20.30 15.02 1.74
N ILE A 4 19.49 15.40 0.75
CA ILE A 4 18.03 15.28 0.84
C ILE A 4 17.74 13.78 0.76
N SER A 5 17.40 13.17 1.89
CA SER A 5 16.87 11.80 1.88
C SER A 5 15.62 11.75 1.00
N PRO A 6 15.44 10.72 0.16
CA PRO A 6 14.26 10.61 -0.68
C PRO A 6 13.00 10.58 0.19
N VAL A 7 12.00 11.38 -0.17
CA VAL A 7 10.71 11.42 0.55
C VAL A 7 10.06 10.05 0.43
N SER A 8 9.90 9.36 1.56
CA SER A 8 9.03 8.19 1.70
C SER A 8 7.72 8.58 2.38
N ALA A 9 6.67 7.82 2.09
CA ALA A 9 5.44 7.91 2.85
C ALA A 9 4.78 6.54 2.93
N THR A 10 4.04 6.34 4.02
CA THR A 10 3.19 5.16 4.17
C THR A 10 1.76 5.53 3.84
N VAL A 11 1.06 4.76 3.01
CA VAL A 11 -0.39 4.87 2.85
C VAL A 11 -1.03 3.63 3.44
N VAL A 12 -2.01 3.83 4.32
CA VAL A 12 -2.75 2.72 4.94
C VAL A 12 -4.19 2.76 4.46
N TYR A 13 -4.66 1.63 3.95
CA TYR A 13 -6.04 1.37 3.59
C TYR A 13 -6.59 0.38 4.62
N THR A 14 -7.48 0.84 5.50
CA THR A 14 -8.02 0.02 6.59
C THR A 14 -9.40 -0.50 6.24
N PHE A 15 -9.56 -1.81 6.24
CA PHE A 15 -10.84 -2.50 6.12
C PHE A 15 -11.38 -2.77 7.52
N ASP A 16 -12.35 -1.96 7.92
CA ASP A 16 -13.08 -2.11 9.17
C ASP A 16 -14.20 -3.13 8.95
N PRO A 17 -14.22 -4.26 9.67
CA PRO A 17 -15.23 -5.30 9.45
C PRO A 17 -16.66 -4.82 9.68
N THR A 18 -16.87 -3.75 10.44
CA THR A 18 -18.21 -3.20 10.67
C THR A 18 -18.78 -2.51 9.43
N THR A 19 -17.94 -1.87 8.61
CA THR A 19 -18.38 -1.11 7.43
C THR A 19 -18.01 -1.77 6.10
N SER A 20 -17.01 -2.66 6.09
CA SER A 20 -16.61 -3.44 4.90
C SER A 20 -17.19 -4.86 4.89
N GLY A 21 -18.35 -5.04 5.52
CA GLY A 21 -19.10 -6.30 5.45
C GLY A 21 -18.33 -7.49 5.97
N GLY A 22 -17.61 -7.35 7.09
CA GLY A 22 -16.87 -8.43 7.72
C GLY A 22 -15.47 -8.70 7.16
N VAL A 23 -15.05 -8.00 6.10
CA VAL A 23 -13.64 -7.99 5.69
C VAL A 23 -12.85 -7.19 6.73
N ALA A 24 -11.72 -7.69 7.19
CA ALA A 24 -10.92 -7.02 8.21
C ALA A 24 -9.45 -6.95 7.81
N GLY A 25 -8.75 -5.89 8.22
CA GLY A 25 -7.30 -5.80 8.09
C GLY A 25 -6.86 -4.59 7.29
N THR A 26 -5.66 -4.65 6.71
CA THR A 26 -5.09 -3.51 6.01
C THR A 26 -4.39 -3.87 4.71
N ILE A 27 -4.34 -2.89 3.81
CA ILE A 27 -3.32 -2.81 2.77
C ILE A 27 -2.42 -1.63 3.13
N THR A 28 -1.13 -1.85 3.21
CA THR A 28 -0.14 -0.82 3.52
C THR A 28 0.82 -0.65 2.36
N THR A 29 1.06 0.57 1.92
CA THR A 29 2.02 0.89 0.86
C THR A 29 3.13 1.76 1.42
N LEU A 30 4.37 1.30 1.27
CA LEU A 30 5.57 2.09 1.54
C LEU A 30 6.05 2.67 0.22
N VAL A 31 5.66 3.92 -0.02
CA VAL A 31 5.93 4.66 -1.25
C VAL A 31 7.30 5.32 -1.14
N SER A 32 8.17 5.05 -2.10
CA SER A 32 9.47 5.71 -2.23
C SER A 32 9.70 6.19 -3.67
N ALA A 33 10.77 6.94 -3.90
CA ALA A 33 11.09 7.47 -5.22
C ALA A 33 11.35 6.39 -6.29
N SER A 34 11.87 5.22 -5.89
CA SER A 34 12.28 4.15 -6.82
C SER A 34 11.34 2.95 -6.88
N SER A 35 10.51 2.76 -5.84
CA SER A 35 9.59 1.63 -5.76
C SER A 35 8.57 1.83 -4.66
N THR A 36 7.44 1.14 -4.78
CA THR A 36 6.45 1.00 -3.71
C THR A 36 6.36 -0.45 -3.28
N VAL A 37 6.58 -0.71 -1.99
CA VAL A 37 6.27 -2.02 -1.39
C VAL A 37 4.82 -1.99 -0.94
N ILE A 38 4.04 -2.98 -1.35
CA ILE A 38 2.63 -3.10 -1.01
C ILE A 38 2.46 -4.39 -0.21
N THR A 39 1.89 -4.29 0.99
CA THR A 39 1.59 -5.46 1.83
C THR A 39 0.10 -5.50 2.11
N ALA A 40 -0.53 -6.64 1.82
CA ALA A 40 -1.92 -6.92 2.20
C ALA A 40 -1.93 -7.98 3.30
N ASP A 41 -2.65 -7.68 4.37
CA ASP A 41 -3.03 -8.62 5.41
C ASP A 41 -4.52 -8.44 5.68
N LEU A 42 -5.33 -9.25 4.98
CA LEU A 42 -6.79 -9.17 5.00
C LEU A 42 -7.42 -10.50 5.40
N ASP A 43 -8.44 -10.41 6.23
CA ASP A 43 -9.37 -11.48 6.54
C ASP A 43 -10.66 -11.28 5.76
N VAL A 44 -10.98 -12.23 4.90
CA VAL A 44 -12.21 -12.29 4.12
C VAL A 44 -13.10 -13.47 4.53
N ALA A 45 -12.74 -14.21 5.59
CA ALA A 45 -13.50 -15.38 6.04
C ALA A 45 -14.92 -15.04 6.49
N LYS A 46 -15.12 -13.82 7.01
CA LYS A 46 -16.42 -13.30 7.48
C LYS A 46 -17.07 -12.31 6.51
N ALA A 47 -16.56 -12.24 5.29
CA ALA A 47 -17.12 -11.39 4.24
C ALA A 47 -18.63 -11.63 4.05
N ASN A 48 -19.38 -10.55 3.85
CA ASN A 48 -20.82 -10.57 3.63
C ASN A 48 -21.14 -10.97 2.19
N TRP A 49 -21.03 -12.27 1.92
CA TRP A 49 -21.31 -12.86 0.61
C TRP A 49 -22.76 -12.65 0.17
N THR A 50 -23.71 -12.61 1.11
CA THR A 50 -25.11 -12.32 0.81
C THR A 50 -25.26 -10.94 0.19
N ALA A 51 -24.59 -9.92 0.73
CA ALA A 51 -24.63 -8.57 0.17
C ALA A 51 -23.94 -8.49 -1.19
N LEU A 52 -22.82 -9.21 -1.39
CA LEU A 52 -22.18 -9.30 -2.71
C LEU A 52 -23.09 -9.95 -3.74
N ASN A 53 -23.71 -11.08 -3.43
CA ASN A 53 -24.61 -11.80 -4.33
C ASN A 53 -25.87 -10.97 -4.67
N ALA A 54 -26.36 -10.18 -3.71
CA ALA A 54 -27.47 -9.25 -3.94
C ALA A 54 -27.06 -8.07 -4.83
N ALA A 55 -25.80 -7.63 -4.76
CA ALA A 55 -25.28 -6.55 -5.59
C ALA A 55 -24.95 -7.00 -7.02
N ASP A 56 -24.53 -8.26 -7.21
CA ASP A 56 -24.24 -8.82 -8.53
C ASP A 56 -24.59 -10.33 -8.59
N GLY A 57 -25.57 -10.66 -9.43
CA GLY A 57 -26.04 -12.03 -9.60
C GLY A 57 -24.99 -13.00 -10.12
N ASN A 58 -23.94 -12.52 -10.81
CA ASN A 58 -22.83 -13.36 -11.29
C ASN A 58 -21.99 -13.94 -10.15
N CYS A 59 -22.08 -13.37 -8.94
CA CYS A 59 -21.41 -13.90 -7.75
C CYS A 59 -22.22 -14.98 -7.02
N THR A 60 -23.44 -15.27 -7.47
CA THR A 60 -24.27 -16.32 -6.85
C THR A 60 -23.66 -17.70 -7.09
N ASN A 61 -23.56 -18.52 -6.03
CA ASN A 61 -22.96 -19.86 -6.07
C ASN A 61 -21.48 -19.91 -6.52
N VAL A 62 -20.77 -18.78 -6.47
CA VAL A 62 -19.34 -18.72 -6.75
C VAL A 62 -18.57 -18.62 -5.44
N THR A 63 -17.54 -19.45 -5.30
CA THR A 63 -16.57 -19.28 -4.22
C THR A 63 -15.55 -18.23 -4.67
N VAL A 64 -15.62 -17.03 -4.11
CA VAL A 64 -14.67 -15.95 -4.42
C VAL A 64 -13.38 -16.19 -3.67
N THR A 65 -12.30 -16.48 -4.41
CA THR A 65 -10.94 -16.64 -3.87
C THR A 65 -9.93 -15.71 -4.51
N GLU A 66 -10.33 -14.94 -5.52
CA GLU A 66 -9.48 -13.97 -6.20
C GLU A 66 -10.13 -12.60 -6.23
N TYR A 67 -9.29 -11.56 -6.19
CA TYR A 67 -9.74 -10.17 -6.24
C TYR A 67 -8.87 -9.38 -7.21
N THR A 68 -9.52 -8.65 -8.13
CA THR A 68 -8.84 -7.52 -8.76
C THR A 68 -8.89 -6.34 -7.81
N TRP A 69 -7.96 -5.41 -7.95
CA TRP A 69 -7.67 -4.38 -6.97
C TRP A 69 -7.00 -3.20 -7.66
N HIS A 70 -7.56 -2.01 -7.40
CA HIS A 70 -7.18 -0.79 -8.12
C HIS A 70 -7.26 0.43 -7.20
N ILE A 71 -6.48 1.46 -7.50
CA ILE A 71 -6.57 2.77 -6.86
C ILE A 71 -7.59 3.61 -7.64
N HIS A 72 -8.58 4.13 -6.93
CA HIS A 72 -9.60 5.01 -7.47
C HIS A 72 -9.54 6.41 -6.85
N THR A 73 -10.05 7.42 -7.56
CA THR A 73 -9.70 8.83 -7.33
C THR A 73 -10.68 9.63 -6.47
N LYS A 74 -11.83 9.07 -6.09
CA LYS A 74 -12.87 9.74 -5.30
C LYS A 74 -13.18 8.98 -4.01
N TRP A 75 -13.54 9.69 -2.94
CA TRP A 75 -14.07 9.08 -1.72
C TRP A 75 -15.26 9.91 -1.24
N ASP A 76 -16.46 9.36 -1.38
CA ASP A 76 -17.72 10.00 -0.99
C ASP A 76 -18.46 9.19 0.10
N ASN A 77 -17.68 8.75 1.10
CA ASN A 77 -18.16 8.06 2.29
C ASN A 77 -17.62 8.78 3.54
N PRO A 78 -18.20 9.95 3.89
CA PRO A 78 -17.66 10.80 4.95
C PRO A 78 -17.61 10.06 6.29
N GLY A 79 -16.49 10.20 7.00
CA GLY A 79 -16.28 9.61 8.32
C GLY A 79 -16.03 8.09 8.33
N LYS A 80 -16.00 7.43 7.17
CA LYS A 80 -15.75 5.99 7.07
C LYS A 80 -14.37 5.70 6.51
N ALA A 81 -13.70 4.71 7.09
CA ALA A 81 -12.42 4.21 6.58
C ALA A 81 -12.60 3.21 5.43
N SER A 82 -13.71 2.47 5.43
CA SER A 82 -14.02 1.47 4.42
C SER A 82 -15.52 1.29 4.22
N GLU A 83 -15.90 0.66 3.11
CA GLU A 83 -17.29 0.42 2.71
C GLU A 83 -17.44 -0.90 1.94
N LEU A 84 -18.69 -1.25 1.68
CA LEU A 84 -19.13 -2.45 0.97
C LEU A 84 -20.04 -2.07 -0.22
N THR A 85 -19.90 -2.79 -1.33
CA THR A 85 -20.75 -2.77 -2.54
C THR A 85 -21.22 -1.37 -2.97
N ALA A 86 -22.43 -0.95 -2.59
CA ALA A 86 -22.99 0.36 -2.94
C ALA A 86 -22.13 1.53 -2.44
N GLY A 87 -21.53 1.41 -1.25
CA GLY A 87 -20.56 2.36 -0.72
C GLY A 87 -19.26 2.40 -1.53
N CYS A 88 -18.98 1.37 -2.32
CA CYS A 88 -17.85 1.28 -3.24
C CYS A 88 -18.20 1.53 -4.71
N SER A 89 -19.44 1.92 -4.99
CA SER A 89 -19.93 2.14 -6.36
C SER A 89 -19.11 3.19 -7.13
N LEU A 90 -19.24 3.18 -8.47
CA LEU A 90 -18.62 4.18 -9.34
C LEU A 90 -18.92 5.62 -8.90
N ALA A 91 -20.15 5.89 -8.46
CA ALA A 91 -20.54 7.21 -7.98
C ALA A 91 -19.76 7.65 -6.73
N LYS A 92 -19.37 6.69 -5.88
CA LYS A 92 -18.70 6.91 -4.59
C LYS A 92 -17.19 6.89 -4.69
N THR A 93 -16.63 6.05 -5.56
CA THR A 93 -15.18 5.85 -5.66
C THR A 93 -14.55 6.34 -6.96
N ALA A 94 -15.34 6.68 -7.97
CA ALA A 94 -14.90 7.10 -9.31
C ALA A 94 -14.09 6.02 -10.06
N ASN A 95 -13.34 6.43 -11.06
CA ASN A 95 -12.54 5.58 -11.95
C ASN A 95 -11.11 5.39 -11.43
N HIS A 96 -10.34 4.55 -12.13
CA HIS A 96 -8.95 4.27 -11.81
C HIS A 96 -8.08 5.51 -12.02
N PHE A 97 -7.09 5.69 -11.16
CA PHE A 97 -6.12 6.78 -11.33
C PHE A 97 -5.21 6.54 -12.54
N ASP A 98 -5.32 7.38 -13.57
CA ASP A 98 -4.57 7.24 -14.82
C ASP A 98 -4.05 8.60 -15.34
N PRO A 99 -3.11 9.26 -14.64
CA PRO A 99 -2.62 10.59 -15.03
C PRO A 99 -1.83 10.57 -16.36
N ASP A 100 -1.33 9.41 -16.76
CA ASP A 100 -0.46 9.24 -17.92
C ASP A 100 -1.21 8.77 -19.17
N PHE A 101 -2.53 8.58 -19.06
CA PHE A 101 -3.42 8.17 -20.14
C PHE A 101 -3.00 6.82 -20.74
N ALA A 102 -2.82 5.81 -19.88
CA ALA A 102 -2.72 4.41 -20.33
C ALA A 102 -4.06 3.96 -20.93
N CYS A 103 -5.17 4.58 -20.53
CA CYS A 103 -6.50 4.49 -21.14
C CYS A 103 -7.11 3.09 -21.09
N GLY A 104 -7.06 2.45 -19.92
CA GLY A 104 -7.87 1.27 -19.68
C GLY A 104 -9.36 1.60 -19.63
N PRO A 105 -10.24 0.58 -19.71
CA PRO A 105 -11.70 0.78 -19.78
C PRO A 105 -12.28 1.57 -18.61
N ASN A 106 -11.58 1.59 -17.47
CA ASN A 106 -11.99 2.28 -16.24
C ASN A 106 -11.06 3.46 -15.90
N SER A 107 -10.27 3.96 -16.86
CA SER A 107 -9.43 5.16 -16.68
C SER A 107 -10.27 6.36 -16.24
N ASP A 108 -9.76 7.17 -15.31
CA ASP A 108 -10.36 8.47 -14.97
C ASP A 108 -10.31 9.47 -16.13
N ASN A 109 -9.46 9.21 -17.12
CA ASN A 109 -9.31 9.98 -18.35
C ASN A 109 -9.92 9.29 -19.58
N ILE A 110 -10.73 8.24 -19.43
CA ILE A 110 -11.26 7.45 -20.57
C ILE A 110 -12.03 8.27 -21.61
N LYS A 111 -12.61 9.41 -21.21
CA LYS A 111 -13.38 10.31 -22.10
C LYS A 111 -12.51 11.30 -22.88
N GLU A 112 -11.23 11.39 -22.54
CA GLU A 112 -10.30 12.31 -23.19
C GLU A 112 -9.95 11.81 -24.60
N LEU A 113 -9.77 12.74 -25.55
CA LEU A 113 -9.46 12.39 -26.95
C LEU A 113 -8.20 11.52 -27.07
N LYS A 114 -7.25 11.67 -26.12
CA LYS A 114 -6.02 10.87 -26.04
C LYS A 114 -6.28 9.38 -25.80
N CYS A 115 -7.48 9.00 -25.35
CA CYS A 115 -7.89 7.62 -25.12
C CYS A 115 -8.72 7.00 -26.25
N ALA A 116 -9.26 7.78 -27.19
CA ALA A 116 -10.27 7.33 -28.15
C ALA A 116 -9.85 6.14 -29.05
N ASN A 117 -8.55 5.91 -29.25
CA ASN A 117 -8.03 4.82 -30.09
C ASN A 117 -6.90 4.03 -29.42
N LYS A 118 -6.77 4.11 -28.09
CA LYS A 118 -5.73 3.34 -27.38
C LYS A 118 -6.21 1.93 -27.10
N THR A 119 -5.35 0.96 -27.39
CA THR A 119 -5.52 -0.42 -26.91
C THR A 119 -4.86 -0.55 -25.55
N TYR A 120 -5.65 -0.92 -24.55
CA TYR A 120 -5.13 -1.18 -23.22
C TYR A 120 -4.65 -2.62 -23.10
N GLY A 121 -3.34 -2.79 -22.98
CA GLY A 121 -2.67 -4.09 -22.94
C GLY A 121 -2.03 -4.41 -21.60
N CYS A 122 -2.46 -3.78 -20.51
CA CYS A 122 -1.85 -3.96 -19.20
C CYS A 122 -2.00 -5.41 -18.70
N ASN A 123 -0.87 -6.02 -18.39
CA ASN A 123 -0.73 -7.28 -17.67
C ASN A 123 0.69 -7.33 -17.09
N THR A 124 0.97 -8.32 -16.25
CA THR A 124 2.26 -8.42 -15.55
C THR A 124 3.45 -8.48 -16.51
N THR A 125 3.28 -9.09 -17.68
CA THR A 125 4.33 -9.22 -18.70
C THR A 125 4.56 -7.90 -19.43
N SER A 126 3.50 -7.25 -19.89
CA SER A 126 3.63 -5.95 -20.58
C SER A 126 4.14 -4.86 -19.64
N TYR A 127 3.69 -4.85 -18.38
CA TYR A 127 4.14 -3.95 -17.34
C TYR A 127 5.64 -4.08 -17.04
N ALA A 128 6.13 -5.32 -16.92
CA ALA A 128 7.56 -5.58 -16.67
C ALA A 128 8.48 -5.03 -17.77
N ASN A 129 7.98 -4.98 -19.01
CA ASN A 129 8.72 -4.44 -20.15
C ASN A 129 8.59 -2.91 -20.27
N VAL A 130 7.37 -2.38 -20.08
CA VAL A 130 7.07 -0.96 -20.28
C VAL A 130 6.07 -0.52 -19.20
N PRO A 131 6.52 0.01 -18.06
CA PRO A 131 5.63 0.31 -16.92
C PRO A 131 4.43 1.22 -17.25
N GLY A 132 4.60 2.17 -18.17
CA GLY A 132 3.57 3.11 -18.61
C GLY A 132 2.47 2.52 -19.51
N VAL A 133 2.49 1.22 -19.84
CA VAL A 133 1.36 0.56 -20.54
C VAL A 133 0.16 0.32 -19.62
N CYS A 134 0.38 0.41 -18.32
CA CYS A 134 -0.64 0.25 -17.30
C CYS A 134 -1.04 1.60 -16.72
N GLU A 135 -2.29 1.71 -16.31
CA GLU A 135 -2.73 2.82 -15.46
C GLU A 135 -1.96 2.75 -14.13
N LYS A 136 -1.61 3.90 -13.55
CA LYS A 136 -0.97 3.90 -12.22
C LYS A 136 -1.83 3.23 -11.16
N GLY A 137 -3.15 3.37 -11.28
CA GLY A 137 -4.13 2.75 -10.41
C GLY A 137 -4.39 1.26 -10.67
N ASP A 138 -3.98 0.68 -11.80
CA ASP A 138 -4.26 -0.72 -12.13
C ASP A 138 -3.25 -1.68 -11.51
N LEU A 139 -3.39 -1.94 -10.21
CA LEU A 139 -2.47 -2.80 -9.47
C LEU A 139 -2.62 -4.28 -9.86
N SER A 140 -3.82 -4.72 -10.23
CA SER A 140 -4.05 -6.09 -10.71
C SER A 140 -3.39 -6.40 -12.03
N GLY A 141 -3.49 -5.48 -12.99
CA GLY A 141 -2.81 -5.60 -14.27
C GLY A 141 -1.30 -5.64 -14.08
N LYS A 142 -0.76 -4.78 -13.21
CA LYS A 142 0.69 -4.70 -12.95
C LYS A 142 1.26 -5.87 -12.15
N LEU A 143 0.56 -6.30 -11.10
CA LEU A 143 1.11 -7.15 -10.03
C LEU A 143 0.34 -8.47 -9.85
N GLY A 144 -0.71 -8.69 -10.64
CA GLY A 144 -1.60 -9.83 -10.53
C GLY A 144 -2.72 -9.61 -9.50
N LYS A 145 -3.71 -10.51 -9.53
CA LYS A 145 -4.83 -10.52 -8.59
C LYS A 145 -4.37 -10.87 -7.17
N MET A 146 -5.07 -10.36 -6.17
CA MET A 146 -4.95 -10.89 -4.82
C MET A 146 -5.63 -12.27 -4.74
N LYS A 147 -5.04 -13.18 -3.96
CA LYS A 147 -5.58 -14.52 -3.75
C LYS A 147 -5.84 -14.74 -2.26
N ALA A 148 -7.05 -15.19 -1.94
CA ALA A 148 -7.39 -15.62 -0.60
C ALA A 148 -7.17 -17.14 -0.46
N VAL A 149 -6.41 -17.53 0.55
CA VAL A 149 -6.20 -18.92 0.96
C VAL A 149 -6.77 -19.06 2.37
N SER A 150 -7.71 -19.99 2.57
CA SER A 150 -8.37 -20.21 3.85
C SER A 150 -8.97 -18.94 4.46
N GLY A 151 -9.56 -18.09 3.60
CA GLY A 151 -10.18 -16.82 4.00
C GLY A 151 -9.18 -15.70 4.34
N LYS A 152 -7.90 -15.85 4.02
CA LYS A 152 -6.86 -14.83 4.26
C LYS A 152 -6.16 -14.43 2.97
N ILE A 153 -5.94 -13.13 2.80
CA ILE A 153 -5.01 -12.57 1.82
C ILE A 153 -3.79 -12.10 2.61
N SER A 154 -2.67 -12.79 2.47
CA SER A 154 -1.40 -12.39 3.08
C SER A 154 -0.32 -12.42 2.01
N ALA A 155 0.05 -11.24 1.52
CA ALA A 155 0.98 -11.12 0.40
C ALA A 155 1.68 -9.77 0.36
N THR A 156 2.87 -9.76 -0.25
CA THR A 156 3.66 -8.57 -0.49
C THR A 156 4.03 -8.49 -1.96
N TRP A 157 3.89 -7.29 -2.54
CA TRP A 157 4.29 -6.97 -3.90
C TRP A 157 5.25 -5.78 -3.91
N THR A 158 5.94 -5.60 -5.01
CA THR A 158 6.76 -4.40 -5.26
C THR A 158 6.44 -3.85 -6.64
N ASP A 159 5.89 -2.64 -6.67
CA ASP A 159 5.76 -1.85 -7.90
C ASP A 159 7.04 -1.02 -8.08
N LYS A 160 7.79 -1.26 -9.15
CA LYS A 160 9.10 -0.64 -9.38
C LYS A 160 9.08 0.52 -10.36
N GLY A 161 7.93 0.87 -10.93
CA GLY A 161 7.95 1.71 -12.13
C GLY A 161 6.70 2.51 -12.45
N ASN A 162 5.56 2.27 -11.79
CA ASN A 162 4.34 2.99 -12.13
C ASN A 162 3.30 3.05 -11.00
N TYR A 163 3.74 3.12 -9.74
CA TYR A 163 2.86 3.44 -8.61
C TYR A 163 2.73 4.97 -8.46
N PRO A 164 1.60 5.50 -7.93
CA PRO A 164 1.50 6.93 -7.65
C PRO A 164 2.61 7.43 -6.70
N THR A 165 3.22 8.56 -7.01
CA THR A 165 4.24 9.17 -6.17
C THR A 165 3.62 9.76 -4.89
N VAL A 166 4.45 10.04 -3.88
CA VAL A 166 4.00 10.69 -2.64
C VAL A 166 3.28 12.02 -2.92
N ALA A 167 3.74 12.79 -3.92
CA ALA A 167 3.15 14.08 -4.28
C ALA A 167 1.80 13.95 -4.98
N GLU A 168 1.55 12.83 -5.66
CA GLU A 168 0.28 12.59 -6.37
C GLU A 168 -0.85 12.17 -5.41
N HIS A 169 -0.53 11.56 -4.27
CA HIS A 169 -1.53 11.06 -3.33
C HIS A 169 -2.47 12.15 -2.82
N LYS A 170 -3.77 11.83 -2.83
CA LYS A 170 -4.84 12.68 -2.30
C LYS A 170 -5.62 11.90 -1.25
N ASP A 171 -6.18 12.62 -0.28
CA ASP A 171 -7.09 12.09 0.74
C ASP A 171 -8.41 11.57 0.16
N THR A 172 -8.77 11.99 -1.06
CA THR A 172 -9.94 11.47 -1.78
C THR A 172 -9.70 10.10 -2.41
N TRP A 173 -8.48 9.56 -2.37
CA TRP A 173 -8.19 8.30 -3.03
C TRP A 173 -8.56 7.10 -2.16
N ASN A 174 -8.84 5.98 -2.81
CA ASN A 174 -9.20 4.74 -2.16
C ASN A 174 -8.66 3.56 -2.96
N ILE A 175 -8.62 2.39 -2.32
CA ILE A 175 -8.40 1.13 -3.01
C ILE A 175 -9.71 0.36 -3.03
N VAL A 176 -10.09 -0.17 -4.19
CA VAL A 176 -11.28 -1.02 -4.35
C VAL A 176 -10.81 -2.43 -4.64
N LEU A 177 -11.31 -3.40 -3.88
CA LEU A 177 -11.21 -4.82 -4.21
C LEU A 177 -12.49 -5.21 -4.94
N HIS A 178 -12.32 -5.82 -6.10
CA HIS A 178 -13.38 -6.39 -6.89
C HIS A 178 -13.36 -7.91 -6.73
N ALA A 179 -14.48 -8.52 -6.36
CA ALA A 179 -14.59 -9.96 -6.28
C ALA A 179 -14.54 -10.57 -7.68
N VAL A 180 -13.72 -11.60 -7.91
CA VAL A 180 -13.71 -12.31 -9.19
C VAL A 180 -14.78 -13.41 -9.17
N CYS A 181 -15.88 -13.16 -9.90
CA CYS A 181 -17.03 -14.03 -10.02
C CYS A 181 -17.13 -14.56 -11.46
N GLY A 182 -16.21 -15.46 -11.82
CA GLY A 182 -16.02 -15.88 -13.21
C GLY A 182 -15.37 -14.76 -14.04
N SER A 183 -16.07 -14.28 -15.08
CA SER A 183 -15.65 -13.12 -15.87
C SER A 183 -16.10 -11.78 -15.27
N ALA A 184 -17.04 -11.78 -14.32
CA ALA A 184 -17.50 -10.57 -13.65
C ALA A 184 -16.55 -10.17 -12.52
N THR A 185 -16.30 -8.87 -12.39
CA THR A 185 -15.48 -8.29 -11.31
C THR A 185 -16.18 -7.12 -10.63
N PRO A 186 -17.32 -7.32 -9.94
CA PRO A 186 -18.03 -6.25 -9.25
C PRO A 186 -17.20 -5.65 -8.12
N ARG A 187 -17.40 -4.36 -7.84
CA ARG A 187 -16.78 -3.66 -6.71
C ARG A 187 -17.32 -4.25 -5.41
N PHE A 188 -16.46 -4.91 -4.63
CA PHE A 188 -16.88 -5.62 -3.44
C PHE A 188 -16.65 -4.79 -2.18
N VAL A 189 -15.40 -4.49 -1.83
CA VAL A 189 -15.06 -3.67 -0.67
C VAL A 189 -14.04 -2.61 -1.06
N CYS A 190 -14.01 -1.51 -0.33
CA CYS A 190 -13.12 -0.39 -0.62
C CYS A 190 -12.71 0.31 0.66
N ALA A 191 -11.53 0.91 0.65
CA ALA A 191 -10.98 1.62 1.80
C ALA A 191 -10.30 2.92 1.38
N ASN A 192 -10.50 3.98 2.15
CA ASN A 192 -9.85 5.27 1.96
C ASN A 192 -8.35 5.18 2.27
N GLY A 193 -7.54 5.86 1.46
CA GLY A 193 -6.09 5.92 1.66
C GLY A 193 -5.69 6.99 2.67
N LYS A 194 -5.19 6.58 3.84
CA LYS A 194 -4.62 7.50 4.82
C LYS A 194 -3.11 7.64 4.61
N LEU A 195 -2.68 8.79 4.09
CA LEU A 195 -1.26 9.11 3.94
C LEU A 195 -0.65 9.48 5.30
N LEU A 196 0.29 8.67 5.76
CA LEU A 196 1.16 8.90 6.90
C LEU A 196 2.53 9.35 6.34
N LYS A 197 2.81 10.65 6.45
CA LYS A 197 4.11 11.18 6.03
C LYS A 197 5.13 10.90 7.13
N ASP A 198 6.23 10.25 6.79
CA ASP A 198 7.39 10.25 7.66
C ASP A 198 7.93 11.67 7.71
N THR A 199 7.77 12.34 8.85
CA THR A 199 8.36 13.66 9.03
C THR A 199 9.86 13.44 9.08
N VAL A 200 10.60 14.00 8.12
CA VAL A 200 12.06 14.07 8.14
C VAL A 200 12.46 14.64 9.50
N SER A 201 12.97 13.78 10.39
CA SER A 201 13.73 14.27 11.53
C SER A 201 14.96 14.93 10.91
N SER A 202 14.98 16.26 10.92
CA SER A 202 16.20 17.03 10.68
C SER A 202 17.14 16.70 11.83
N GLN A 203 17.89 15.62 11.69
CA GLN A 203 18.95 15.30 12.62
C GLN A 203 19.96 16.47 12.54
N PRO A 204 20.25 17.16 13.65
CA PRO A 204 21.22 18.25 13.64
C PRO A 204 22.54 17.68 13.11
N THR A 205 23.06 18.29 12.05
CA THR A 205 24.40 17.98 11.54
C THR A 205 25.37 18.39 12.65
N THR A 206 25.87 17.43 13.41
CA THR A 206 27.00 17.66 14.30
C THR A 206 28.17 18.02 13.41
N ALA A 207 28.62 19.27 13.54
CA ALA A 207 29.81 19.77 12.87
C ALA A 207 30.98 18.83 13.20
N ALA A 208 31.63 18.32 12.16
CA ALA A 208 32.87 17.59 12.28
C ALA A 208 33.89 18.50 12.97
N THR A 209 34.14 18.24 14.26
CA THR A 209 35.26 18.84 14.96
C THR A 209 36.48 18.05 14.52
N THR A 210 37.35 18.70 13.77
CA THR A 210 38.66 18.21 13.35
C THR A 210 39.43 17.71 14.57
N GLN A 211 39.70 16.40 14.63
CA GLN A 211 40.73 15.88 15.52
C GLN A 211 42.09 16.33 15.01
N GLN A 212 42.76 17.16 15.80
CA GLN A 212 44.19 17.44 15.68
C GLN A 212 44.97 16.40 16.48
N PRO A 213 46.03 15.77 15.93
CA PRO A 213 46.78 14.76 16.66
C PRO A 213 47.79 15.39 17.63
N SER A 214 47.80 14.82 18.84
CA SER A 214 48.94 14.54 19.74
C SER A 214 49.98 15.64 20.04
N SER A 215 50.14 15.97 21.33
CA SER A 215 51.45 16.19 21.95
C SER A 215 51.43 15.64 23.38
N ALA A 216 52.48 14.89 23.73
CA ALA A 216 52.63 14.06 24.92
C ALA A 216 53.15 14.82 26.17
N ILE A 217 53.31 14.05 27.27
CA ILE A 217 54.05 14.28 28.56
C ILE A 217 53.09 14.63 29.73
N SER A 218 53.09 14.02 30.94
CA SER A 218 53.78 12.89 31.57
C SER A 218 53.25 12.71 33.03
N ILE A 219 53.00 11.44 33.42
CA ILE A 219 53.19 10.79 34.75
C ILE A 219 52.54 11.39 36.03
N LYS A 220 51.67 10.61 36.69
CA LYS A 220 51.99 9.88 37.95
C LYS A 220 50.96 8.81 38.29
N ALA A 221 51.46 7.59 38.45
CA ALA A 221 50.77 6.46 39.04
C ALA A 221 50.60 6.66 40.55
N SER A 222 49.45 6.24 41.08
CA SER A 222 49.34 5.71 42.44
C SER A 222 48.41 4.51 42.42
N LEU A 223 49.01 3.35 42.70
CA LEU A 223 48.34 2.12 43.10
C LEU A 223 47.50 2.38 44.35
N LEU A 224 46.28 1.84 44.37
CA LEU A 224 45.74 1.21 45.57
C LEU A 224 44.90 0.01 45.15
N ALA A 225 45.38 -1.17 45.54
CA ALA A 225 44.69 -2.44 45.47
C ALA A 225 43.87 -2.65 46.75
N THR A 226 42.68 -3.22 46.60
CA THR A 226 42.02 -4.11 47.59
C THR A 226 40.92 -4.89 46.85
N ALA A 227 41.15 -6.18 46.58
CA ALA A 227 40.44 -7.33 47.20
C ALA A 227 38.90 -7.17 47.20
N GLY A 228 38.06 -7.93 46.49
CA GLY A 228 38.13 -9.34 46.11
C GLY A 228 37.22 -10.14 47.03
N VAL A 229 36.00 -10.51 46.59
CA VAL A 229 35.25 -11.69 47.06
C VAL A 229 34.28 -12.15 45.95
N LEU A 230 34.58 -13.29 45.33
CA LEU A 230 33.60 -14.17 44.72
C LEU A 230 32.83 -14.89 45.84
N PHE A 231 31.51 -15.01 45.72
CA PHE A 231 30.82 -16.19 46.25
C PHE A 231 29.85 -16.75 45.20
N LEU A 232 30.15 -18.00 44.86
CA LEU A 232 29.39 -18.97 44.10
C LEU A 232 28.41 -19.65 45.06
N SER A 233 27.14 -19.85 44.67
CA SER A 233 26.42 -21.11 44.97
C SER A 233 25.01 -21.13 44.38
N ALA A 234 24.71 -22.26 43.75
CA ALA A 234 23.42 -22.74 43.26
C ALA A 234 22.50 -23.20 44.41
N PHE A 235 21.37 -23.83 44.01
CA PHE A 235 20.22 -24.40 44.75
C PHE A 235 19.08 -23.38 44.99
N LEU A 236 17.82 -23.59 44.58
CA LEU A 236 17.06 -24.75 44.08
C LEU A 236 16.25 -24.37 42.83
#